data_AF-A0A1I9WIY7-F1
#
_entry.id   AF-A0A1I9WIY7-F1
#
_cell.length_a   1.000
_cell.length_b   1.000
_cell.length_c   1.000
_cell.angle_alpha   90.00
_cell.angle_beta   90.00
_cell.angle_gamma   90.00
#
_symmetry.space_group_name_H-M   'P 1'
#
loop_
_entity.id
_entity.type
_entity.pdbx_description
1 polymer ?
#
loop_
_entity_poly.entity_id
_entity_poly.type
_entity_poly.pdbx_seq_one_letter_code
_entity_poly.pdbx_strand_id
1 'polypeptide(L)'
;MPRTTPPKNSTMRNGGIFWGSRLPPHYQGGSWEFVELSCGSGFMYPLSAERFTVSVSGNWFEGELSAEATGIVLTLFTLNHMIWHAHDAGYEHICDMLITQQEKLKLYADQHAEAGLIYRAID
;
A
#
# COMPACT_ATOMS: atom_id res chain seq x y z
N MET A 1 -15.98 -5.20 -44.84
CA MET A 1 -16.13 -4.06 -43.92
C MET A 1 -16.44 -4.60 -42.54
N PRO A 2 -15.67 -4.32 -41.47
CA PRO A 2 -16.08 -4.72 -40.14
C PRO A 2 -16.70 -3.52 -39.41
N ARG A 3 -17.90 -3.71 -38.86
CA ARG A 3 -18.49 -2.83 -37.86
C ARG A 3 -19.17 -3.71 -36.83
N THR A 4 -18.66 -3.67 -35.61
CA THR A 4 -19.42 -3.63 -34.34
C THR A 4 -18.39 -3.56 -33.21
N THR A 5 -18.17 -2.35 -32.72
CA THR A 5 -17.59 -2.08 -31.41
C THR A 5 -18.48 -2.70 -30.34
N PRO A 6 -17.94 -3.46 -29.36
CA PRO A 6 -18.71 -3.78 -28.16
C PRO A 6 -18.80 -2.54 -27.26
N PRO A 7 -19.92 -2.36 -26.52
CA PRO A 7 -20.18 -1.15 -25.75
C PRO A 7 -19.38 -1.08 -24.44
N LYS A 8 -19.19 0.16 -24.02
CA LYS A 8 -18.64 0.67 -22.75
C LYS A 8 -19.00 -0.20 -21.54
N ASN A 9 -17.99 -0.76 -20.89
CA ASN A 9 -18.00 -1.04 -19.44
C ASN A 9 -16.72 -0.50 -18.80
N SER A 10 -16.42 0.76 -19.08
CA SER A 10 -15.45 1.55 -18.33
C SER A 10 -16.18 2.26 -17.19
N THR A 11 -16.40 1.56 -16.07
CA THR A 11 -16.74 2.23 -14.81
C THR A 11 -16.13 1.45 -13.64
N MET A 12 -14.82 1.58 -13.44
CA MET A 12 -14.28 1.65 -12.09
C MET A 12 -14.12 3.14 -11.78
N ARG A 13 -15.08 3.71 -11.06
CA ARG A 13 -14.94 5.05 -10.49
C ARG A 13 -14.12 4.89 -9.21
N ASN A 14 -12.87 5.37 -9.29
CA ASN A 14 -11.94 5.64 -8.20
C ASN A 14 -11.72 4.48 -7.22
N GLY A 15 -10.66 3.69 -7.47
CA GLY A 15 -10.17 2.68 -6.56
C GLY A 15 -9.65 3.31 -5.26
N GLY A 16 -10.55 3.51 -4.31
CA GLY A 16 -10.19 3.87 -2.94
C GLY A 16 -9.61 2.65 -2.22
N ILE A 17 -8.43 2.80 -1.61
CA ILE A 17 -7.92 1.78 -0.69
C ILE A 17 -8.27 2.23 0.72
N PHE A 18 -9.17 1.47 1.36
CA PHE A 18 -9.70 1.76 2.69
C PHE A 18 -9.02 0.87 3.73
N TRP A 19 -8.28 1.50 4.65
CA TRP A 19 -7.71 0.84 5.81
C TRP A 19 -8.67 0.98 6.99
N GLY A 20 -9.54 -0.02 7.15
CA GLY A 20 -10.59 -0.04 8.16
C GLY A 20 -11.69 -1.03 7.80
N SER A 21 -11.43 -2.32 8.03
CA SER A 21 -12.40 -3.44 7.93
C SER A 21 -13.19 -3.58 6.61
N ARG A 22 -12.84 -4.62 5.85
CA ARG A 22 -13.34 -5.08 4.53
C ARG A 22 -12.70 -4.43 3.31
N LEU A 23 -12.05 -5.29 2.52
CA LEU A 23 -11.84 -5.08 1.09
C LEU A 23 -13.19 -4.73 0.43
N PRO A 24 -13.23 -3.82 -0.56
CA PRO A 24 -14.44 -3.56 -1.32
C PRO A 24 -15.03 -4.88 -1.84
N PRO A 25 -16.37 -5.07 -1.84
CA PRO A 25 -17.01 -6.31 -2.29
C PRO A 25 -16.77 -6.66 -3.78
N HIS A 26 -16.02 -5.81 -4.50
CA HIS A 26 -15.66 -5.96 -5.91
C HIS A 26 -14.16 -5.77 -6.18
N TYR A 27 -13.27 -6.09 -5.24
CA TYR A 27 -11.84 -6.21 -5.58
C TYR A 27 -11.64 -7.45 -6.48
N GLN A 28 -11.59 -7.23 -7.80
CA GLN A 28 -11.46 -8.29 -8.82
C GLN A 28 -10.03 -8.83 -8.98
N GLY A 29 -9.14 -8.54 -8.03
CA GLY A 29 -7.70 -8.71 -8.21
C GLY A 29 -7.12 -7.58 -9.06
N GLY A 30 -5.90 -7.18 -8.72
CA GLY A 30 -5.05 -6.32 -9.53
C GLY A 30 -3.70 -6.99 -9.67
N SER A 31 -2.97 -6.71 -10.76
CA SER A 31 -1.56 -7.09 -10.85
C SER A 31 -0.78 -6.29 -9.81
N TRP A 32 0.16 -6.95 -9.14
CA TRP A 32 1.07 -6.31 -8.18
C TRP A 32 2.49 -6.48 -8.67
N GLU A 33 3.30 -5.48 -8.37
CA GLU A 33 4.73 -5.55 -8.58
C GLU A 33 5.43 -5.57 -7.22
N PHE A 34 6.41 -6.46 -7.08
CA PHE A 34 7.30 -6.48 -5.94
C PHE A 34 8.59 -5.76 -6.29
N VAL A 35 8.96 -4.78 -5.46
CA VAL A 35 10.19 -4.02 -5.58
C VAL A 35 11.14 -4.48 -4.49
N GLU A 36 12.29 -5.00 -4.89
CA GLU A 36 13.41 -5.26 -3.99
C GLU A 36 14.30 -4.03 -3.93
N LEU A 37 14.55 -3.55 -2.71
CA LEU A 37 15.41 -2.41 -2.44
C LEU A 37 16.85 -2.89 -2.24
N SER A 38 17.81 -2.07 -2.66
CA SER A 38 19.25 -2.34 -2.47
C SER A 38 19.66 -2.48 -0.99
N CYS A 39 18.85 -1.97 -0.05
CA CYS A 39 19.04 -2.14 1.39
C CYS A 39 18.61 -3.52 1.91
N GLY A 40 18.12 -4.42 1.04
CA GLY A 40 17.64 -5.76 1.40
C GLY A 40 16.27 -5.74 2.09
N SER A 41 15.46 -4.72 1.79
CA SER A 41 14.03 -4.64 2.11
C SER A 41 13.22 -4.65 0.81
N GLY A 42 11.90 -4.65 0.89
CA GLY A 42 11.05 -4.60 -0.30
C GLY A 42 9.62 -4.20 0.03
N PHE A 43 8.90 -3.79 -1.01
CA PHE A 43 7.49 -3.45 -0.90
C PHE A 43 6.73 -3.92 -2.13
N MET A 44 5.41 -3.98 -2.03
CA MET A 44 4.54 -4.29 -3.15
C MET A 44 3.61 -3.13 -3.44
N TYR A 45 3.37 -2.85 -4.73
CA TYR A 45 2.44 -1.83 -5.15
C TYR A 45 1.46 -2.34 -6.22
N PRO A 46 0.22 -1.83 -6.23
CA PRO A 46 -0.79 -2.21 -7.21
C PRO A 46 -0.54 -1.54 -8.56
N LEU A 47 -0.68 -2.30 -9.65
CA LEU A 47 -0.54 -1.82 -11.04
C LEU A 47 -1.88 -1.43 -11.68
N SER A 48 -2.98 -1.43 -10.93
CA SER A 48 -4.32 -1.18 -11.45
C SER A 48 -4.61 0.28 -11.80
N ALA A 49 -3.80 1.21 -11.29
CA ALA A 49 -3.86 2.64 -11.59
C ALA A 49 -2.50 3.31 -11.31
N GLU A 50 -2.24 4.47 -11.93
CA GLU A 50 -1.04 5.26 -11.65
C GLU A 50 -1.12 6.02 -10.31
N ARG A 51 -2.34 6.37 -9.88
CA ARG A 51 -2.63 7.07 -8.62
C ARG A 51 -3.88 6.50 -7.95
N PHE A 52 -3.91 6.55 -6.63
CA PHE A 52 -4.98 6.03 -5.78
C PHE A 52 -5.42 7.08 -4.77
N THR A 53 -6.74 7.16 -4.56
CA THR A 53 -7.28 7.87 -3.40
C THR A 53 -7.14 6.96 -2.19
N VAL A 54 -6.40 7.40 -1.19
CA VAL A 54 -6.16 6.65 0.06
C VAL A 54 -6.89 7.37 1.17
N SER A 55 -7.65 6.60 1.94
CA SER A 55 -8.33 7.07 3.15
C SER A 55 -7.97 6.16 4.31
N VAL A 56 -7.44 6.76 5.38
CA VAL A 56 -7.05 6.07 6.61
C VAL A 56 -7.93 6.58 7.73
N SER A 57 -8.80 5.70 8.20
CA SER A 57 -9.78 6.05 9.23
C SER A 57 -9.15 6.32 10.60
N GLY A 58 -7.99 5.71 10.89
CA GLY A 58 -7.30 5.82 12.18
C GLY A 58 -6.77 7.23 12.48
N ASN A 59 -6.33 7.97 11.46
CA ASN A 59 -5.73 9.29 11.59
C ASN A 59 -6.44 10.36 10.74
N TRP A 60 -7.61 10.03 10.18
CA TRP A 60 -8.41 10.93 9.33
C TRP A 60 -7.69 11.41 8.07
N PHE A 61 -6.65 10.71 7.63
CA PHE A 61 -5.99 11.03 6.38
C PHE A 61 -6.90 10.71 5.20
N GLU A 62 -7.00 11.67 4.28
CA GLU A 62 -7.56 11.48 2.94
C GLU A 62 -6.65 12.21 1.95
N GLY A 63 -6.21 11.51 0.91
CA GLY A 63 -5.28 12.07 -0.06
C GLY A 63 -5.11 11.19 -1.29
N GLU A 64 -4.49 11.75 -2.32
CA GLU A 64 -4.17 11.04 -3.55
C GLU A 64 -2.67 10.74 -3.61
N LEU A 65 -2.32 9.46 -3.70
CA LEU A 65 -0.95 8.96 -3.74
C LEU A 65 -0.66 8.30 -5.08
N SER A 66 0.60 8.32 -5.53
CA SER A 66 1.02 7.44 -6.63
C SER A 66 0.86 5.96 -6.28
N ALA A 67 0.88 5.09 -7.28
CA ALA A 67 0.89 3.64 -7.09
C ALA A 67 2.02 3.19 -6.16
N GLU A 68 3.23 3.69 -6.39
CA GLU A 68 4.41 3.41 -5.58
C GLU A 68 4.23 3.86 -4.13
N ALA A 69 3.89 5.13 -3.90
CA ALA A 69 3.65 5.66 -2.56
C ALA A 69 2.52 4.93 -1.84
N THR A 70 1.47 4.55 -2.57
CA THR A 70 0.39 3.70 -2.05
C THR A 70 0.95 2.38 -1.57
N GLY A 71 1.72 1.67 -2.39
CA GLY A 71 2.36 0.40 -2.03
C GLY A 71 3.28 0.48 -0.81
N ILE A 72 4.05 1.56 -0.69
CA ILE A 72 4.86 1.84 0.51
C ILE A 72 3.96 1.94 1.75
N VAL A 73 2.89 2.75 1.69
CA VAL A 73 1.92 2.90 2.80
C VAL A 73 1.29 1.55 3.16
N LEU A 74 0.83 0.76 2.17
CA LEU A 74 0.21 -0.54 2.42
C LEU A 74 1.19 -1.51 3.11
N THR A 75 2.43 -1.53 2.64
CA THR A 75 3.48 -2.41 3.16
C THR A 75 3.85 -1.99 4.59
N LEU A 76 3.96 -0.70 4.89
CA LEU A 76 4.23 -0.19 6.24
C LEU A 76 3.12 -0.54 7.23
N PHE A 77 1.84 -0.41 6.84
CA PHE A 77 0.72 -0.86 7.67
C PHE A 77 0.76 -2.37 7.93
N THR A 78 1.07 -3.16 6.91
CA THR A 78 1.18 -4.62 7.01
C THR A 78 2.30 -5.01 7.96
N LEU A 79 3.49 -4.41 7.82
CA LEU A 79 4.63 -4.64 8.71
C LEU A 79 4.27 -4.26 10.15
N ASN A 80 3.64 -3.11 10.37
CA ASN A 80 3.23 -2.69 11.71
C ASN A 80 2.26 -3.70 12.34
N HIS A 81 1.26 -4.18 11.59
CA HIS A 81 0.34 -5.20 12.08
C HIS A 81 1.05 -6.51 12.43
N MET A 82 1.99 -6.96 11.60
CA MET A 82 2.78 -8.18 11.85
C MET A 82 3.70 -8.03 13.06
N ILE A 83 4.27 -6.84 13.29
CA ILE A 83 5.10 -6.54 14.47
C ILE A 83 4.28 -6.73 15.75
N TRP A 84 3.10 -6.11 15.84
CA TRP A 84 2.22 -6.27 16.99
C TRP A 84 1.80 -7.73 17.19
N HIS A 85 1.45 -8.43 16.12
CA HIS A 85 1.11 -9.85 16.20
C HIS A 85 2.29 -10.72 16.68
N ALA A 86 3.50 -10.48 16.18
CA ALA A 86 4.70 -11.20 16.61
C ALA A 86 5.06 -10.91 18.07
N HIS A 87 4.92 -9.65 18.50
CA HIS A 87 5.11 -9.22 19.88
C HIS A 87 4.14 -9.95 20.82
N ASP A 88 2.85 -9.94 20.51
CA ASP A 88 1.81 -10.56 21.35
C ASP A 88 1.95 -12.09 21.42
N ALA A 89 2.53 -12.71 20.38
CA ALA A 89 2.84 -14.14 20.34
C ALA A 89 4.18 -14.51 21.00
N GLY A 90 4.97 -13.54 21.47
CA GLY A 90 6.29 -13.76 22.08
C GLY A 90 7.40 -14.14 21.09
N TYR A 91 7.25 -13.82 19.81
CA TYR A 91 8.24 -14.10 18.77
C TYR A 91 9.26 -12.95 18.63
N GLU A 92 10.08 -12.75 19.67
CA GLU A 92 11.04 -11.63 19.75
C GLU A 92 11.94 -11.50 18.51
N HIS A 93 12.55 -12.60 18.06
CA HIS A 93 13.41 -12.57 16.87
C HIS A 93 12.68 -12.17 15.58
N ILE A 94 11.42 -12.59 15.42
CA ILE A 94 10.60 -12.22 14.27
C ILE A 94 10.21 -10.74 14.36
N CYS A 95 9.91 -10.25 15.57
CA CYS A 95 9.61 -8.85 15.84
C CYS A 95 10.79 -7.95 15.41
N ASP A 96 12.01 -8.26 15.85
CA ASP A 96 13.22 -7.52 15.50
C ASP A 96 13.48 -7.50 13.99
N MET A 97 13.29 -8.64 13.33
CA MET A 97 13.40 -8.74 11.88
C MET A 97 12.40 -7.83 11.17
N LEU A 98 11.12 -7.84 11.59
CA LEU A 98 10.07 -7.03 10.98
C LEU A 98 10.28 -5.52 11.23
N ILE A 99 10.72 -5.13 12.43
CA ILE A 99 11.09 -3.75 12.76
C ILE A 99 12.21 -3.29 11.83
N THR A 100 13.25 -4.10 11.66
CA THR A 100 14.37 -3.80 10.75
C THR A 100 13.89 -3.58 9.31
N GLN A 101 12.94 -4.39 8.82
CA GLN A 101 12.38 -4.21 7.48
C GLN A 101 11.57 -2.92 7.37
N GLN A 102 10.80 -2.58 8.41
CA GLN A 102 10.03 -1.34 8.47
C GLN A 102 10.93 -0.10 8.46
N GLU A 103 12.01 -0.11 9.25
CA GLU A 103 12.97 0.99 9.30
C GLU A 103 13.68 1.21 7.95
N LYS A 104 14.10 0.13 7.29
CA LYS A 104 14.68 0.19 5.95
C LYS A 104 13.72 0.78 4.92
N LEU A 105 12.44 0.41 4.99
CA LEU A 105 11.42 0.94 4.08
C LEU A 105 11.10 2.41 4.38
N LYS A 106 11.09 2.82 5.64
CA LYS A 106 10.94 4.24 6.04
C LYS A 106 12.11 5.10 5.52
N LEU A 107 13.35 4.61 5.62
CA LEU A 107 14.52 5.31 5.08
C LEU A 107 14.46 5.50 3.55
N TYR A 108 13.86 4.53 2.85
CA TYR A 108 13.57 4.67 1.42
C TYR A 108 12.45 5.68 1.18
N ALA A 109 11.37 5.61 1.96
CA ALA A 109 10.25 6.55 1.89
C ALA A 109 10.66 8.01 2.15
N ASP A 110 11.66 8.27 3.00
CA ASP A 110 12.23 9.60 3.26
C ASP A 110 12.76 10.29 1.98
N GLN A 111 13.23 9.49 1.02
CA GLN A 111 13.79 9.98 -0.24
C GLN A 111 12.74 10.08 -1.35
N HIS A 112 11.51 9.62 -1.09
CA HIS A 112 10.43 9.64 -2.05
C HIS A 112 9.86 11.05 -2.22
N ALA A 113 9.50 11.44 -3.43
CA ALA A 113 8.93 12.78 -3.70
C ALA A 113 7.64 13.05 -2.91
N GLU A 114 6.91 11.99 -2.55
CA GLU A 114 5.66 12.05 -1.76
C GLU A 114 5.86 11.71 -0.27
N ALA A 115 7.09 11.77 0.27
CA ALA A 115 7.40 11.40 1.66
C ALA A 115 6.43 12.02 2.68
N GLY A 116 6.15 13.32 2.56
CA GLY A 116 5.23 14.01 3.47
C GLY A 116 3.80 13.47 3.46
N LEU A 117 3.31 12.98 2.32
CA LEU A 117 1.99 12.34 2.23
C LEU A 117 2.04 10.91 2.76
N ILE A 118 3.11 10.17 2.49
CA ILE A 118 3.32 8.82 3.03
C ILE A 118 3.29 8.85 4.56
N TYR A 119 4.07 9.74 5.18
CA TYR A 119 4.12 9.85 6.64
C TYR A 119 2.81 10.33 7.25
N ARG A 120 2.10 11.26 6.61
CA ARG A 120 0.75 11.64 7.05
C ARG A 120 -0.25 10.50 6.96
N ALA A 121 -0.08 9.58 6.00
CA ALA A 121 -0.97 8.44 5.86
C ALA A 121 -0.75 7.40 6.96
N ILE A 122 0.48 7.23 7.47
CA ILE A 122 0.85 6.20 8.46
C ILE A 122 1.00 6.70 9.90
N ASP A 123 0.73 7.98 10.15
CA ASP A 123 0.69 8.59 11.49
C ASP A 123 -0.35 7.92 12.39
#